data_AF-A0AAP4U0N6-F1
#
_entry.id   AF-A0AAP4U0N6-F1
#
_cell.length_a   1.000
_cell.length_b   1.000
_cell.length_c   1.000
_cell.angle_alpha   90.00
_cell.angle_beta   90.00
_cell.angle_gamma   90.00
#
_symmetry.space_group_name_H-M   'P 1'
#
loop_
_entity.id
_entity.type
_entity.pdbx_description
1 polymer ?
#
loop_
_entity_poly.entity_id
_entity_poly.type
_entity_poly.pdbx_seq_one_letter_code
_entity_poly.pdbx_strand_id
1 'polypeptide(L)' 'MYVCLCKGVSDHKIREVVEQGARSFREVREQTGCATQCGKCACMAKTITREAVAREMMPAEDLAYAV' A
#
# COMPACT_ATOMS: atom_id res chain seq x y z
N MET A 1 5.27 -7.07 -8.01
CA MET A 1 6.02 -6.24 -8.98
C MET A 1 6.80 -5.12 -8.29
N TYR A 2 7.92 -4.65 -8.87
CA TYR A 2 8.57 -3.43 -8.40
C TYR A 2 7.78 -2.20 -8.83
N VAL A 3 7.40 -1.37 -7.85
CA VAL A 3 6.66 -0.12 -8.06
C VAL A 3 7.63 1.05 -8.10
N CYS A 4 8.62 1.10 -7.22
CA CYS A 4 9.65 2.14 -7.20
C CYS A 4 11.04 1.56 -7.46
N LEU A 5 11.57 1.73 -8.68
CA LEU A 5 12.92 1.28 -9.05
C LEU A 5 14.02 2.05 -8.31
N CYS A 6 13.83 3.35 -8.10
CA CYS A 6 14.77 4.22 -7.39
C CYS A 6 15.07 3.76 -5.95
N LYS A 7 14.10 3.11 -5.30
CA LYS A 7 14.16 2.75 -3.87
C LYS A 7 13.99 1.25 -3.63
N GLY A 8 13.88 0.45 -4.69
CA GLY A 8 13.64 -0.99 -4.57
C GLY A 8 12.33 -1.36 -3.88
N VAL A 9 11.27 -0.54 -4.03
CA VAL A 9 9.99 -0.80 -3.34
C VAL A 9 9.07 -1.62 -4.24
N SER A 10 8.67 -2.79 -3.74
CA SER A 10 7.66 -3.65 -4.39
C SER A 10 6.24 -3.29 -3.95
N ASP A 11 5.27 -3.72 -4.74
CA ASP A 11 3.86 -3.68 -4.38
C ASP A 11 3.57 -4.49 -3.09
N HIS A 12 4.23 -5.62 -2.91
CA HIS A 12 4.17 -6.39 -1.66
C HIS A 12 4.61 -5.54 -0.47
N LYS A 13 5.73 -4.80 -0.59
CA LYS A 13 6.21 -3.96 0.51
C LYS A 13 5.24 -2.83 0.85
N ILE A 14 4.55 -2.27 -0.16
CA ILE A 14 3.49 -1.28 0.07
C ILE A 14 2.33 -1.89 0.86
N ARG A 15 1.87 -3.09 0.48
CA ARG A 15 0.78 -3.79 1.17
C ARG A 15 1.15 -4.18 2.60
N GLU A 16 2.36 -4.73 2.80
CA GLU A 16 2.89 -5.08 4.11
C GLU A 16 2.92 -3.88 5.07
N VAL A 17 3.33 -2.70 4.59
CA VAL A 17 3.34 -1.47 5.40
C VAL A 17 1.91 -1.02 5.76
N VAL A 18 0.95 -1.24 4.87
CA VAL A 18 -0.48 -0.99 5.15
C VAL A 18 -1.02 -1.99 6.18
N GLU A 19 -0.70 -3.28 6.04
CA GLU A 19 -1.04 -4.31 7.04
C GLU A 19 -0.44 -3.98 8.42
N GLN A 20 0.77 -3.40 8.45
CA GLN A 20 1.45 -2.93 9.68
C GLN A 20 0.83 -1.64 10.27
N GLY A 21 -0.17 -1.06 9.63
CA GLY A 21 -0.93 0.06 10.19
C GLY A 21 -0.87 1.35 9.39
N ALA A 22 -0.12 1.42 8.27
CA ALA A 22 -0.18 2.62 7.43
C ALA A 22 -1.59 2.79 6.83
N ARG A 23 -2.14 4.00 6.91
CA ARG A 23 -3.49 4.33 6.40
C ARG A 23 -3.46 5.40 5.31
N SER A 24 -2.29 5.90 4.95
CA SER A 24 -2.14 6.90 3.91
C SER A 24 -0.89 6.68 3.05
N PHE A 25 -0.91 7.19 1.81
CA PHE A 25 0.28 7.19 0.96
C PHE A 25 1.44 7.99 1.57
N ARG A 26 1.13 8.98 2.41
CA ARG A 26 2.15 9.73 3.14
C ARG A 26 2.94 8.81 4.08
N GLU A 27 2.25 8.01 4.88
CA GLU A 27 2.88 7.05 5.79
C GLU A 27 3.65 5.97 5.02
N VAL A 28 3.06 5.41 3.94
CA VAL A 28 3.76 4.46 3.07
C VAL A 28 5.05 5.07 2.53
N ARG A 29 5.03 6.31 2.07
CA ARG A 29 6.21 7.03 1.59
C ARG A 29 7.25 7.24 2.69
N GLU A 30 6.84 7.62 3.88
CA GLU A 30 7.74 7.85 5.02
C GLU A 30 8.43 6.54 5.44
N GLN A 31 7.73 5.41 5.43
CA GLN A 31 8.29 4.11 5.82
C GLN A 31 9.12 3.42 4.73
N THR A 32 8.71 3.53 3.47
CA THR A 32 9.37 2.81 2.35
C THR A 32 10.36 3.67 1.56
N GLY A 33 10.29 4.99 1.73
CA GLY A 33 11.00 5.95 0.88
C GLY A 33 10.46 6.05 -0.55
N CYS A 34 9.39 5.34 -0.93
CA CYS A 34 8.89 5.35 -2.31
C CYS A 34 8.57 6.78 -2.79
N ALA A 35 8.79 7.07 -4.08
CA ALA A 35 8.55 8.39 -4.68
C ALA A 35 9.37 9.58 -4.11
N THR A 36 10.41 9.35 -3.30
CA THR A 36 11.30 10.42 -2.78
C THR A 36 12.52 10.73 -3.66
N GLN A 37 12.63 10.11 -4.84
CA GLN A 37 13.68 10.40 -5.83
C GLN A 37 13.08 10.99 -7.12
N CYS A 38 12.78 10.17 -8.13
CA CYS A 38 12.29 10.67 -9.43
C CYS A 38 10.77 10.92 -9.47
N GLY A 39 10.01 10.46 -8.47
CA GLY A 39 8.56 10.64 -8.37
C GLY A 39 7.69 9.85 -9.36
N LYS A 40 8.25 9.21 -10.40
CA LYS A 40 7.49 8.54 -11.48
C LYS A 40 6.52 7.45 -11.01
N CYS A 41 6.87 6.76 -9.92
CA CYS A 41 6.03 5.71 -9.32
C CYS A 41 4.85 6.23 -8.50
N ALA A 42 4.76 7.54 -8.21
CA ALA A 42 3.84 8.08 -7.21
C ALA A 42 2.36 7.76 -7.50
N CYS A 43 1.93 7.85 -8.77
CA CYS A 43 0.55 7.54 -9.13
C CYS A 43 0.21 6.07 -8.85
N MET A 44 1.06 5.15 -9.31
CA MET A 44 0.88 3.71 -9.10
C MET A 44 0.93 3.34 -7.62
N ALA A 45 1.92 3.86 -6.88
CA ALA A 45 2.06 3.59 -5.45
C ALA A 45 0.85 4.12 -4.65
N LYS A 46 0.29 5.28 -5.02
CA LYS A 46 -0.96 5.81 -4.43
C LYS A 46 -2.15 4.88 -4.69
N THR A 47 -2.30 4.37 -5.91
CA THR A 47 -3.38 3.44 -6.26
C THR A 47 -3.29 2.17 -5.41
N ILE A 48 -2.12 1.53 -5.37
CA ILE A 48 -1.89 0.32 -4.57
C ILE A 48 -2.13 0.58 -3.08
N THR A 49 -1.68 1.73 -2.57
CA THR A 49 -1.93 2.10 -1.16
C THR A 49 -3.42 2.23 -0.87
N ARG A 50 -4.18 2.91 -1.74
CA ARG A 50 -5.64 3.08 -1.57
C ARG A 50 -6.37 1.75 -1.59
N GLU A 51 -6.03 0.88 -2.54
CA GLU A 51 -6.60 -0.46 -2.65
C GLU A 51 -6.30 -1.31 -1.42
N ALA A 52 -5.06 -1.26 -0.91
CA ALA A 52 -4.64 -1.98 0.29
C ALA A 52 -5.39 -1.47 1.53
N VAL A 53 -5.50 -0.15 1.71
CA VAL A 53 -6.22 0.45 2.85
C VAL A 53 -7.70 0.11 2.80
N ALA A 54 -8.33 0.17 1.62
CA ALA A 54 -9.73 -0.22 1.45
C ALA A 54 -9.98 -1.69 1.81
N ARG A 55 -9.05 -2.58 1.43
CA ARG A 55 -9.11 -4.01 1.78
C ARG A 55 -9.02 -4.25 3.30
N GLU A 56 -8.15 -3.52 4.00
CA GLU A 56 -8.03 -3.63 5.47
C GLU A 56 -9.25 -3.07 6.21
N MET A 57 -9.94 -2.07 5.64
CA MET A 57 -11.13 -1.45 6.24
C MET A 57 -12.42 -2.23 6.00
N MET A 58 -12.44 -3.11 5.00
CA MET A 58 -13.54 -4.03 4.73
C MET A 58 -12.99 -5.47 4.80
N PRO A 59 -12.68 -5.98 6.00
CA PRO A 59 -12.45 -7.41 6.14
C PRO A 59 -13.74 -8.10 5.72
N ALA A 60 -13.66 -8.94 4.68
CA ALA A 60 -14.78 -9.62 4.03
C ALA A 60 -15.99 -9.83 4.96
N GLU A 61 -17.07 -9.10 4.71
CA GLU A 61 -18.35 -9.13 5.43
C GLU A 61 -19.07 -10.50 5.37
N ASP A 62 -18.47 -11.53 4.79
CA ASP A 62 -19.19 -12.75 4.37
C ASP A 62 -18.66 -14.08 4.90
N LEU A 63 -17.82 -14.11 5.95
CA LEU A 63 -17.19 -15.39 6.35
C LEU A 63 -17.80 -16.20 7.51
N ALA A 64 -18.81 -15.77 8.29
CA ALA A 64 -19.16 -16.64 9.44
C ALA A 64 -20.51 -16.55 10.20
N TYR A 65 -21.50 -15.69 9.90
CA TYR A 65 -22.65 -15.53 10.84
C TYR A 65 -24.07 -15.71 10.27
N ALA A 66 -24.24 -16.36 9.12
CA ALA A 66 -25.54 -16.79 8.64
C ALA A 66 -25.56 -18.29 8.30
N VAL A 67 -25.22 -19.14 9.28
CA VAL A 67 -25.63 -20.57 9.32
C VAL A 67 -26.32 -20.82 10.64
#